data_AF-A9NPA3-F1
#
_entry.id   AF-A9NPA3-F1
#
_cell.length_a   1.000
_cell.length_b   1.000
_cell.length_c   1.000
_cell.angle_alpha   90.00
_cell.angle_beta   90.00
_cell.angle_gamma   90.00
#
_symmetry.space_group_name_H-M   'P 1'
#
loop_
_entity.id
_entity.type
_entity.pdbx_description
1 polymer ?
#
loop_
_entity_poly.entity_id
_entity_poly.type
_entity_poly.pdbx_seq_one_letter_code
_entity_poly.pdbx_strand_id
1 'polypeptide(L)'
;MGYTKEQLLARLQELGVAFESYEHPVVLTVEAQAKYIGHLEGGHSKNLFLKDKKHRLYVVSAMTTTNVDLKVLSQRLGLGKSGLRMAPEETLKEVLQVPLGCVTPFALFNESARSVALLLDHGFKKQKHVFFHPLSNDMTISLTTNDLDKFLMSIGKEPAYVDLEAVVSVGKDQLPDLAVYVPMELVIVSNLHAEQGPDNETGPLNIIHRENETSKHKEKVNPDSNSTKKTSINKKETGTVGSTATITNEKFNPESNSTKKMSIDKKGIGTVGSTAAVTDVGELVNCILDKTTAAVLSEITADAIEQHGKDLGPIVAGAVRQRLVPDMESLIMLFKNASYTQGFTSGIGSRSLP
;
A
#
# COMPACT_ATOMS: atom_id res chain seq x y z
N MET A 1 3.00 -16.98 1.23
CA MET A 1 3.58 -15.75 0.65
C MET A 1 2.88 -15.50 -0.66
N GLY A 2 2.83 -14.25 -1.12
CA GLY A 2 2.20 -13.92 -2.39
C GLY A 2 3.02 -14.39 -3.58
N TYR A 3 2.37 -14.48 -4.74
CA TYR A 3 3.04 -14.69 -6.02
C TYR A 3 3.97 -13.53 -6.38
N THR A 4 5.10 -13.82 -7.01
CA THR A 4 6.00 -12.78 -7.55
C THR A 4 5.55 -12.30 -8.94
N LYS A 5 6.13 -11.18 -9.40
CA LYS A 5 5.98 -10.67 -10.77
C LYS A 5 6.24 -11.78 -11.80
N GLU A 6 7.34 -12.52 -11.64
CA GLU A 6 7.80 -13.56 -12.56
C GLU A 6 6.81 -14.74 -12.60
N GLN A 7 6.23 -15.10 -11.45
CA GLN A 7 5.20 -16.14 -11.36
C GLN A 7 3.89 -15.71 -12.02
N LEU A 8 3.49 -14.43 -11.92
CA LEU A 8 2.36 -13.90 -12.68
C LEU A 8 2.64 -13.93 -14.18
N LEU A 9 3.80 -13.44 -14.63
CA LEU A 9 4.14 -13.36 -16.06
C LEU A 9 4.22 -14.75 -16.69
N ALA A 10 4.80 -15.73 -15.99
CA ALA A 10 4.75 -17.13 -16.39
C ALA A 10 3.30 -17.65 -16.47
N ARG A 11 2.45 -17.34 -15.47
CA ARG A 11 1.04 -17.76 -15.47
C ARG A 11 0.24 -17.15 -16.62
N LEU A 12 0.51 -15.90 -17.00
CA LEU A 12 -0.10 -15.27 -18.18
C LEU A 12 0.34 -16.00 -19.46
N GLN A 13 1.62 -16.38 -19.59
CA GLN A 13 2.11 -17.17 -20.72
C GLN A 13 1.49 -18.58 -20.77
N GLU A 14 1.37 -19.29 -19.64
CA GLU A 14 0.69 -20.60 -19.54
C GLU A 14 -0.76 -20.55 -20.04
N LEU A 15 -1.48 -19.48 -19.70
CA LEU A 15 -2.85 -19.25 -20.13
C LEU A 15 -2.94 -18.83 -21.62
N GLY A 16 -1.82 -18.51 -22.25
CA GLY A 16 -1.79 -17.88 -23.57
C GLY A 16 -2.46 -16.50 -23.56
N VAL A 17 -2.22 -15.70 -22.52
CA VAL A 17 -2.55 -14.27 -22.49
C VAL A 17 -1.44 -13.51 -23.18
N ALA A 18 -1.80 -12.69 -24.18
CA ALA A 18 -0.84 -11.82 -24.85
C ALA A 18 -0.61 -10.54 -24.03
N PHE A 19 0.65 -10.17 -23.81
CA PHE A 19 1.03 -8.91 -23.17
C PHE A 19 2.37 -8.38 -23.71
N GLU A 20 2.54 -7.05 -23.69
CA GLU A 20 3.84 -6.39 -23.85
C GLU A 20 4.32 -5.87 -22.48
N SER A 21 5.63 -5.68 -22.33
CA SER A 21 6.29 -5.32 -21.07
C SER A 21 7.08 -4.02 -21.21
N TYR A 22 6.87 -3.09 -20.28
CA TYR A 22 7.61 -1.82 -20.21
C TYR A 22 8.21 -1.68 -18.80
N GLU A 23 9.52 -1.88 -18.71
CA GLU A 23 10.28 -1.68 -17.47
C GLU A 23 10.52 -0.19 -17.19
N HIS A 24 10.50 0.20 -15.92
CA HIS A 24 10.78 1.56 -15.49
C HIS A 24 11.29 1.58 -14.04
N PRO A 25 11.94 2.66 -13.58
CA PRO A 25 12.22 2.84 -12.16
C PRO A 25 10.95 2.67 -11.29
N VAL A 26 11.15 2.29 -10.03
CA VAL A 26 10.07 2.18 -9.04
C VAL A 26 9.33 3.51 -8.91
N VAL A 27 8.07 3.53 -9.33
CA VAL A 27 7.19 4.71 -9.25
C VAL A 27 6.06 4.48 -8.25
N LEU A 28 5.72 5.51 -7.50
CA LEU A 28 4.61 5.47 -6.53
C LEU A 28 3.38 6.23 -7.00
N THR A 29 3.53 7.27 -7.83
CA THR A 29 2.39 8.09 -8.29
C THR A 29 2.12 7.90 -9.79
N VAL A 30 0.87 8.14 -10.19
CA VAL A 30 0.42 8.01 -11.59
C VAL A 30 1.16 8.99 -12.51
N GLU A 31 1.47 10.19 -12.00
CA GLU A 31 2.18 11.25 -12.74
C GLU A 31 3.66 10.91 -12.91
N ALA A 32 4.24 10.11 -12.00
CA ALA A 32 5.58 9.57 -12.16
C ALA A 32 5.59 8.43 -13.19
N GLN A 33 4.61 7.53 -13.15
CA GLN A 33 4.45 6.43 -14.12
C GLN A 33 4.19 6.97 -15.56
N ALA A 34 3.38 8.01 -15.69
CA ALA A 34 3.03 8.64 -16.97
C ALA A 34 4.25 9.16 -17.76
N LYS A 35 5.39 9.43 -17.11
CA LYS A 35 6.65 9.80 -17.79
C LYS A 35 7.23 8.66 -18.62
N TYR A 36 6.93 7.42 -18.26
CA TYR A 36 7.45 6.22 -18.92
C TYR A 36 6.45 5.65 -19.92
N ILE A 37 5.16 5.56 -19.55
CA ILE A 37 4.13 4.90 -20.38
C ILE A 37 3.05 5.84 -20.93
N GLY A 38 2.95 7.09 -20.47
CA GLY A 38 1.84 7.99 -20.80
C GLY A 38 1.80 8.49 -22.24
N HIS A 39 2.80 8.13 -23.05
CA HIS A 39 2.83 8.33 -24.51
C HIS A 39 2.23 7.14 -25.29
N LEU A 40 1.94 6.02 -24.61
CA LEU A 40 1.33 4.83 -25.20
C LEU A 40 -0.20 4.94 -25.18
N GLU A 41 -0.86 4.62 -26.29
CA GLU A 41 -2.32 4.73 -26.40
C GLU A 41 -3.04 3.56 -25.71
N GLY A 42 -3.99 3.89 -24.82
CA GLY A 42 -4.90 2.93 -24.20
C GLY A 42 -5.27 3.26 -22.75
N GLY A 43 -5.80 2.26 -22.06
CA GLY A 43 -6.32 2.38 -20.70
C GLY A 43 -5.25 2.30 -19.63
N HIS A 44 -4.56 3.41 -19.37
CA HIS A 44 -3.74 3.59 -18.17
C HIS A 44 -4.63 3.42 -16.93
N SER A 45 -4.26 2.51 -16.03
CA SER A 45 -5.06 2.21 -14.83
C SER A 45 -4.59 2.96 -13.57
N LYS A 46 -5.53 3.23 -12.67
CA LYS A 46 -5.28 3.54 -11.25
C LYS A 46 -6.11 2.58 -10.40
N ASN A 47 -5.54 2.10 -9.30
CA ASN A 47 -6.09 0.99 -8.53
C ASN A 47 -6.29 1.38 -7.05
N LEU A 48 -7.53 1.33 -6.60
CA LEU A 48 -7.95 1.66 -5.23
C LEU A 48 -8.17 0.35 -4.45
N PHE A 49 -7.55 0.22 -3.27
CA PHE A 49 -7.86 -0.84 -2.32
C PHE A 49 -8.72 -0.27 -1.19
N LEU A 50 -9.98 -0.71 -1.11
CA LEU A 50 -11.02 -0.14 -0.25
C LEU A 50 -11.55 -1.17 0.75
N LYS A 51 -12.05 -0.68 1.88
CA LYS A 51 -12.80 -1.48 2.87
C LYS A 51 -14.08 -0.80 3.33
N ASP A 52 -15.13 -1.59 3.55
CA ASP A 52 -16.40 -1.10 4.09
C ASP A 52 -16.50 -1.19 5.63
N LYS A 53 -17.66 -0.83 6.19
CA LYS A 53 -17.93 -0.88 7.64
C LYS A 53 -18.03 -2.31 8.21
N LYS A 54 -18.30 -3.31 7.36
CA LYS A 54 -18.30 -4.75 7.69
C LYS A 54 -16.94 -5.39 7.41
N HIS A 55 -15.89 -4.60 7.20
CA HIS A 55 -14.53 -5.04 6.89
C HIS A 55 -14.40 -5.83 5.58
N ARG A 56 -15.42 -5.81 4.72
CA ARG A 56 -15.34 -6.41 3.38
C ARG A 56 -14.46 -5.55 2.48
N LEU A 57 -13.76 -6.21 1.57
CA LEU A 57 -12.63 -5.64 0.83
C LEU A 57 -12.93 -5.60 -0.67
N TYR A 58 -12.47 -4.53 -1.32
CA TYR A 58 -12.72 -4.25 -2.72
C TYR A 58 -11.44 -3.74 -3.39
N VAL A 59 -11.08 -4.27 -4.55
CA VAL A 59 -10.18 -3.62 -5.51
C VAL A 59 -11.05 -2.93 -6.56
N VAL A 60 -10.86 -1.62 -6.72
CA VAL A 60 -11.52 -0.84 -7.77
C VAL A 60 -10.46 -0.34 -8.71
N SER A 61 -10.47 -0.85 -9.94
CA SER A 61 -9.55 -0.46 -11.01
C SER A 61 -10.27 0.48 -11.97
N ALA A 62 -9.71 1.67 -12.14
CA ALA A 62 -10.28 2.72 -12.99
C ALA A 62 -9.27 3.22 -14.02
N MET A 63 -9.74 3.85 -15.11
CA MET A 63 -8.84 4.64 -15.95
C MET A 63 -8.22 5.76 -15.10
N THR A 64 -6.99 6.18 -15.40
CA THR A 64 -6.34 7.30 -14.69
C THR A 64 -7.17 8.59 -14.72
N THR A 65 -7.94 8.80 -15.79
CA THR A 65 -8.84 9.94 -16.01
C THR A 65 -10.16 9.87 -15.23
N THR A 66 -10.70 8.67 -14.96
CA THR A 66 -12.05 8.47 -14.40
C THR A 66 -12.15 9.00 -12.97
N ASN A 67 -13.17 9.79 -12.67
CA ASN A 67 -13.47 10.25 -11.31
C ASN A 67 -14.23 9.16 -10.54
N VAL A 68 -13.75 8.78 -9.35
CA VAL A 68 -14.35 7.72 -8.53
C VAL A 68 -14.83 8.33 -7.21
N ASP A 69 -16.04 8.90 -7.19
CA ASP A 69 -16.64 9.39 -5.95
C ASP A 69 -17.01 8.19 -5.06
N LEU A 70 -16.21 7.98 -4.01
CA LEU A 70 -16.39 6.92 -3.03
C LEU A 70 -17.75 6.99 -2.31
N LYS A 71 -18.41 8.15 -2.23
CA LYS A 71 -19.76 8.29 -1.65
C LYS A 71 -20.81 7.74 -2.61
N VAL A 72 -20.73 8.10 -3.89
CA VAL A 72 -21.64 7.60 -4.94
C VAL A 72 -21.47 6.10 -5.11
N LEU A 73 -20.23 5.61 -5.23
CA LEU A 73 -19.91 4.19 -5.31
C LEU A 73 -20.42 3.43 -4.06
N SER A 74 -20.21 3.98 -2.86
CA SER A 74 -20.70 3.42 -1.60
C SER A 74 -22.24 3.40 -1.53
N GLN A 75 -22.94 4.39 -2.09
CA GLN A 75 -24.40 4.35 -2.21
C GLN A 75 -24.86 3.27 -3.18
N ARG A 76 -24.23 3.16 -4.35
CA ARG A 76 -24.57 2.18 -5.41
C ARG A 76 -24.29 0.73 -5.02
N LEU A 77 -23.31 0.50 -4.15
CA LEU A 77 -23.09 -0.78 -3.46
C LEU A 77 -24.03 -1.02 -2.26
N GLY A 78 -24.97 -0.10 -1.95
CA GLY A 78 -25.89 -0.25 -0.81
C GLY A 78 -25.24 -0.08 0.57
N LEU A 79 -24.02 0.44 0.64
CA LEU A 79 -23.23 0.62 1.87
C LEU A 79 -23.52 1.96 2.58
N GLY A 80 -24.44 2.76 2.03
CA GLY A 80 -24.79 4.11 2.49
C GLY A 80 -23.81 5.19 2.01
N LYS A 81 -24.07 6.46 2.37
CA LYS A 81 -23.34 7.65 1.85
C LYS A 81 -21.84 7.74 2.21
N SER A 82 -21.39 6.95 3.19
CA SER A 82 -20.00 6.90 3.63
C SER A 82 -19.77 5.53 4.29
N GLY A 83 -19.82 4.49 3.47
CA GLY A 83 -19.58 3.09 3.84
C GLY A 83 -18.16 2.64 3.48
N LEU A 84 -17.65 3.06 2.32
CA LEU A 84 -16.29 2.82 1.85
C LEU A 84 -15.26 3.81 2.43
N ARG A 85 -14.03 3.33 2.60
CA ARG A 85 -12.80 4.10 2.85
C ARG A 85 -11.60 3.32 2.32
N MET A 86 -10.42 3.94 2.21
CA MET A 86 -9.18 3.22 1.91
C MET A 86 -8.93 2.10 2.92
N ALA A 87 -8.47 0.95 2.43
CA ALA A 87 -7.90 -0.11 3.27
C ALA A 87 -6.46 0.28 3.70
N PRO A 88 -6.01 -0.13 4.89
CA PRO A 88 -4.71 0.26 5.43
C PRO A 88 -3.59 -0.66 4.90
N GLU A 89 -2.33 -0.27 5.11
CA GLU A 89 -1.17 -0.94 4.51
C GLU A 89 -0.95 -2.37 5.05
N GLU A 90 -1.36 -2.64 6.29
CA GLU A 90 -1.30 -3.95 6.93
C GLU A 90 -2.22 -4.94 6.20
N THR A 91 -3.50 -4.57 6.04
CA THR A 91 -4.47 -5.38 5.29
C THR A 91 -4.05 -5.59 3.84
N LEU A 92 -3.36 -4.63 3.22
CA LEU A 92 -2.81 -4.77 1.87
C LEU A 92 -1.71 -5.86 1.83
N LYS A 93 -0.81 -5.89 2.81
CA LYS A 93 0.25 -6.92 2.93
C LYS A 93 -0.32 -8.30 3.31
N GLU A 94 -1.34 -8.35 4.16
CA GLU A 94 -1.98 -9.60 4.60
C GLU A 94 -2.81 -10.25 3.48
N VAL A 95 -3.67 -9.45 2.83
CA VAL A 95 -4.71 -9.94 1.92
C VAL A 95 -4.24 -9.95 0.47
N LEU A 96 -3.70 -8.84 -0.05
CA LEU A 96 -3.23 -8.75 -1.43
C LEU A 96 -1.80 -9.26 -1.61
N GLN A 97 -1.01 -9.35 -0.54
CA GLN A 97 0.36 -9.89 -0.51
C GLN A 97 1.34 -9.25 -1.51
N VAL A 98 1.11 -7.97 -1.81
CA VAL A 98 1.94 -7.07 -2.63
C VAL A 98 2.47 -5.90 -1.76
N PRO A 99 3.53 -5.19 -2.16
CA PRO A 99 3.95 -3.96 -1.47
C PRO A 99 3.03 -2.76 -1.79
N LEU A 100 3.12 -1.69 -1.00
CA LEU A 100 2.37 -0.46 -1.25
C LEU A 100 2.70 0.11 -2.64
N GLY A 101 1.68 0.59 -3.36
CA GLY A 101 1.80 1.07 -4.74
C GLY A 101 1.57 -0.01 -5.79
N CYS A 102 1.63 -1.29 -5.41
CA CYS A 102 1.44 -2.43 -6.33
C CYS A 102 0.01 -3.00 -6.32
N VAL A 103 -1.00 -2.17 -5.98
CA VAL A 103 -2.41 -2.58 -6.08
C VAL A 103 -2.77 -2.74 -7.56
N THR A 104 -3.37 -3.89 -7.91
CA THR A 104 -3.62 -4.31 -9.30
C THR A 104 -4.63 -5.47 -9.30
N PRO A 105 -5.47 -5.66 -10.35
CA PRO A 105 -6.35 -6.83 -10.46
C PRO A 105 -5.60 -8.16 -10.34
N PHE A 106 -4.34 -8.21 -10.79
CA PHE A 106 -3.51 -9.42 -10.70
C PHE A 106 -3.21 -9.85 -9.26
N ALA A 107 -3.26 -8.94 -8.27
CA ALA A 107 -3.04 -9.29 -6.86
C ALA A 107 -4.13 -10.20 -6.29
N LEU A 108 -5.25 -10.34 -7.01
CA LEU A 108 -6.30 -11.30 -6.71
C LEU A 108 -5.93 -12.76 -7.03
N PHE A 109 -4.77 -13.01 -7.65
CA PHE A 109 -4.17 -14.35 -7.82
C PHE A 109 -3.84 -15.00 -6.47
N ASN A 110 -3.53 -14.20 -5.45
CA ASN A 110 -3.24 -14.68 -4.11
C ASN A 110 -4.52 -15.20 -3.45
N GLU A 111 -4.54 -16.45 -2.97
CA GLU A 111 -5.74 -17.07 -2.35
C GLU A 111 -6.26 -16.27 -1.14
N SER A 112 -5.38 -15.56 -0.43
CA SER A 112 -5.76 -14.60 0.62
C SER A 112 -6.70 -13.49 0.14
N ALA A 113 -6.65 -13.13 -1.14
CA ALA A 113 -7.51 -12.15 -1.80
C ALA A 113 -8.79 -12.74 -2.42
N ARG A 114 -9.08 -14.04 -2.21
CA ARG A 114 -10.29 -14.71 -2.74
C ARG A 114 -11.59 -14.00 -2.36
N SER A 115 -11.67 -13.45 -1.16
CA SER A 115 -12.84 -12.74 -0.63
C SER A 115 -12.95 -11.26 -1.06
N VAL A 116 -11.96 -10.74 -1.78
CA VAL A 116 -11.93 -9.35 -2.26
C VAL A 116 -12.78 -9.24 -3.52
N ALA A 117 -13.77 -8.35 -3.53
CA ALA A 117 -14.51 -8.01 -4.74
C ALA A 117 -13.63 -7.21 -5.71
N LEU A 118 -13.83 -7.43 -7.02
CA LEU A 118 -13.21 -6.64 -8.07
C LEU A 118 -14.29 -5.78 -8.75
N LEU A 119 -14.03 -4.49 -8.91
CA LEU A 119 -14.79 -3.62 -9.80
C LEU A 119 -13.83 -3.05 -10.85
N LEU A 120 -14.18 -3.21 -12.11
CA LEU A 120 -13.43 -2.69 -13.25
C LEU A 120 -14.22 -1.55 -13.89
N ASP A 121 -13.54 -0.47 -14.25
CA ASP A 121 -14.14 0.63 -14.99
C ASP A 121 -14.56 0.20 -16.40
N HIS A 122 -15.82 0.41 -16.75
CA HIS A 122 -16.37 0.16 -18.08
C HIS A 122 -15.62 0.94 -19.19
N GLY A 123 -14.92 2.03 -18.85
CA GLY A 123 -13.97 2.72 -19.72
C GLY A 123 -12.92 1.79 -20.34
N PHE A 124 -12.46 0.75 -19.63
CA PHE A 124 -11.52 -0.24 -20.16
C PHE A 124 -12.06 -1.05 -21.35
N LYS A 125 -13.37 -1.26 -21.47
CA LYS A 125 -13.98 -1.95 -22.62
C LYS A 125 -13.97 -1.09 -23.90
N LYS A 126 -13.66 0.20 -23.80
CA LYS A 126 -13.50 1.14 -24.92
C LYS A 126 -12.04 1.24 -25.40
N GLN A 127 -11.10 0.58 -24.72
CA GLN A 127 -9.67 0.66 -25.00
C GLN A 127 -9.19 -0.57 -25.79
N LYS A 128 -8.26 -0.37 -26.73
CA LYS A 128 -7.59 -1.46 -27.45
C LYS A 128 -6.70 -2.28 -26.52
N HIS A 129 -5.97 -1.59 -25.65
CA HIS A 129 -5.05 -2.13 -24.66
C HIS A 129 -5.27 -1.45 -23.32
N VAL A 130 -4.99 -2.15 -22.22
CA VAL A 130 -5.05 -1.64 -20.85
C VAL A 130 -3.73 -1.89 -20.13
N PHE A 131 -3.30 -0.95 -19.28
CA PHE A 131 -1.97 -0.93 -18.67
C PHE A 131 -2.05 -1.14 -17.16
N PHE A 132 -1.33 -2.15 -16.65
CA PHE A 132 -1.38 -2.57 -15.24
C PHE A 132 -0.01 -2.97 -14.70
N HIS A 133 0.19 -2.80 -13.40
CA HIS A 133 1.38 -3.31 -12.69
C HIS A 133 1.30 -4.84 -12.49
N PRO A 134 2.32 -5.61 -12.90
CA PRO A 134 2.36 -7.07 -12.73
C PRO A 134 2.89 -7.44 -11.33
N LEU A 135 2.10 -7.16 -10.29
CA LEU A 135 2.45 -7.29 -8.85
C LEU A 135 3.63 -6.43 -8.36
N SER A 136 4.29 -5.69 -9.25
CA SER A 136 5.45 -4.83 -8.97
C SER A 136 5.33 -3.51 -9.74
N ASN A 137 5.88 -2.42 -9.17
CA ASN A 137 5.83 -1.05 -9.71
C ASN A 137 7.17 -0.58 -10.32
N ASP A 138 8.08 -1.52 -10.60
CA ASP A 138 9.24 -1.38 -11.50
C ASP A 138 8.89 -1.75 -12.96
N MET A 139 7.63 -2.07 -13.23
CA MET A 139 7.17 -2.53 -14.53
C MET A 139 5.69 -2.23 -14.73
N THR A 140 5.31 -2.04 -15.98
CA THR A 140 3.92 -2.05 -16.43
C THR A 140 3.79 -3.04 -17.58
N ILE A 141 2.69 -3.79 -17.64
CA ILE A 141 2.32 -4.57 -18.84
C ILE A 141 1.12 -3.95 -19.55
N SER A 142 1.09 -4.03 -20.87
CA SER A 142 -0.13 -3.83 -21.66
C SER A 142 -0.70 -5.18 -22.08
N LEU A 143 -2.03 -5.31 -22.05
CA LEU A 143 -2.76 -6.48 -22.54
C LEU A 143 -4.13 -6.05 -23.07
N THR A 144 -4.84 -6.92 -23.79
CA THR A 144 -6.24 -6.62 -24.17
C THR A 144 -7.18 -6.79 -22.99
N THR A 145 -8.31 -6.09 -23.01
CA THR A 145 -9.36 -6.23 -21.99
C THR A 145 -9.99 -7.63 -21.99
N ASN A 146 -9.84 -8.41 -23.08
CA ASN A 146 -10.27 -9.82 -23.13
C ASN A 146 -9.23 -10.77 -22.53
N ASP A 147 -7.94 -10.45 -22.66
CA ASP A 147 -6.85 -11.19 -22.00
C ASP A 147 -6.88 -10.99 -20.47
N LEU A 148 -7.22 -9.79 -20.01
CA LEU A 148 -7.47 -9.52 -18.59
C LEU A 148 -8.63 -10.36 -18.06
N ASP A 149 -9.76 -10.40 -18.77
CA ASP A 149 -10.91 -11.24 -18.41
C ASP A 149 -10.55 -12.73 -18.38
N LYS A 150 -9.79 -13.20 -19.37
CA LYS A 150 -9.29 -14.58 -19.46
C LYS A 150 -8.40 -14.95 -18.26
N PHE A 151 -7.52 -14.05 -17.83
CA PHE A 151 -6.76 -14.23 -16.59
C PHE A 151 -7.68 -14.30 -15.35
N LEU A 152 -8.59 -13.33 -15.20
CA LEU A 152 -9.48 -13.22 -14.03
C LEU A 152 -10.40 -14.45 -13.90
N MET A 153 -10.98 -14.92 -15.01
CA MET A 153 -11.78 -16.15 -15.03
C MET A 153 -10.94 -17.39 -14.64
N SER A 154 -9.66 -17.44 -15.01
CA SER A 154 -8.76 -18.56 -14.65
C SER A 154 -8.46 -18.66 -13.14
N ILE A 155 -8.67 -17.57 -12.39
CA ILE A 155 -8.55 -17.51 -10.92
C ILE A 155 -9.91 -17.44 -10.22
N GLY A 156 -11.01 -17.76 -10.93
CA GLY A 156 -12.37 -17.78 -10.37
C GLY A 156 -12.94 -16.40 -10.03
N LYS A 157 -12.46 -15.33 -10.67
CA LYS A 157 -12.97 -13.96 -10.52
C LYS A 157 -13.76 -13.56 -11.76
N GLU A 158 -15.07 -13.37 -11.63
CA GLU A 158 -15.90 -12.83 -12.71
C GLU A 158 -15.64 -11.31 -12.90
N PRO A 159 -15.29 -10.83 -14.12
CA PRO A 159 -15.01 -9.42 -14.35
C PRO A 159 -16.24 -8.51 -14.30
N ALA A 160 -16.40 -7.75 -13.22
CA ALA A 160 -17.49 -6.79 -13.05
C ALA A 160 -17.15 -5.40 -13.65
N TYR A 161 -17.53 -5.18 -14.92
CA TYR A 161 -17.35 -3.88 -15.59
C TYR A 161 -18.50 -2.92 -15.27
N VAL A 162 -18.19 -1.87 -14.51
CA VAL A 162 -19.14 -0.88 -14.00
C VAL A 162 -18.80 0.52 -14.51
N ASP A 163 -19.80 1.31 -14.85
CA ASP A 163 -19.64 2.75 -15.02
C ASP A 163 -19.41 3.36 -13.63
N LEU A 164 -18.23 3.94 -13.38
CA LEU A 164 -17.85 4.53 -12.08
C LEU A 164 -18.27 6.01 -11.94
N GLU A 165 -18.57 6.70 -13.04
CA GLU A 165 -18.98 8.12 -13.06
C GLU A 165 -20.51 8.29 -13.09
N ALA A 166 -21.26 7.23 -13.40
CA ALA A 166 -22.73 7.24 -13.38
C ALA A 166 -23.33 7.68 -12.03
N VAL A 167 -23.95 8.87 -12.05
CA VAL A 167 -24.63 9.51 -10.92
C VAL A 167 -26.03 8.88 -10.73
N VAL A 168 -26.07 7.72 -10.09
CA VAL A 168 -27.33 7.00 -9.79
C VAL A 168 -27.96 7.50 -8.49
N SER A 169 -29.20 7.96 -8.54
CA SER A 169 -29.98 8.41 -7.38
C SER A 169 -30.55 7.25 -6.57
N VAL A 170 -29.71 6.59 -5.78
CA VAL A 170 -30.13 5.50 -4.87
C VAL A 170 -31.06 6.05 -3.77
N GLY A 171 -32.28 5.52 -3.70
CA GLY A 171 -33.38 6.03 -2.86
C GLY A 171 -34.30 4.92 -2.35
N LYS A 172 -35.51 5.27 -1.87
CA LYS A 172 -36.51 4.26 -1.45
C LYS A 172 -36.98 3.40 -2.63
N ASP A 173 -37.18 4.05 -3.77
CA ASP A 173 -37.86 3.48 -4.94
C ASP A 173 -36.85 3.01 -6.02
N GLN A 174 -35.55 3.24 -5.79
CA GLN A 174 -34.46 2.82 -6.66
C GLN A 174 -33.37 2.13 -5.84
N LEU A 175 -33.32 0.80 -5.97
CA LEU A 175 -32.35 -0.07 -5.30
C LEU A 175 -30.91 0.23 -5.75
N PRO A 176 -29.89 -0.09 -4.92
CA PRO A 176 -28.50 0.09 -5.30
C PRO A 176 -28.11 -0.87 -6.44
N ASP A 177 -27.70 -0.32 -7.58
CA ASP A 177 -27.46 -1.06 -8.83
C ASP A 177 -26.24 -1.99 -8.77
N LEU A 178 -25.28 -1.71 -7.88
CA LEU A 178 -24.07 -2.49 -7.70
C LEU A 178 -24.14 -3.45 -6.49
N ALA A 179 -25.29 -3.56 -5.81
CA ALA A 179 -25.44 -4.38 -4.59
C ALA A 179 -25.02 -5.86 -4.78
N VAL A 180 -25.12 -6.40 -6.00
CA VAL A 180 -24.69 -7.76 -6.36
C VAL A 180 -23.18 -7.99 -6.22
N TYR A 181 -22.36 -6.94 -6.33
CA TYR A 181 -20.90 -7.01 -6.26
C TYR A 181 -20.35 -6.84 -4.82
N VAL A 182 -21.23 -6.76 -3.83
CA VAL A 182 -20.86 -6.71 -2.42
C VAL A 182 -20.49 -8.12 -1.94
N PRO A 183 -19.30 -8.36 -1.36
CA PRO A 183 -18.94 -9.67 -0.85
C PRO A 183 -19.96 -10.19 0.17
N MET A 184 -20.28 -11.49 0.05
CA MET A 184 -20.95 -12.22 1.12
C MET A 184 -20.05 -12.24 2.36
N GLU A 185 -20.65 -12.12 3.54
CA GLU A 185 -19.90 -12.23 4.80
C GLU A 185 -19.42 -13.67 5.00
N LEU A 186 -18.10 -13.85 4.97
CA LEU A 186 -17.50 -15.10 5.40
C LEU A 186 -17.75 -15.27 6.90
N VAL A 187 -18.48 -16.32 7.25
CA VAL A 187 -18.56 -16.82 8.63
C VAL A 187 -17.20 -17.41 8.98
N ILE A 188 -16.31 -16.57 9.51
CA ILE A 188 -15.07 -17.04 10.15
C ILE A 188 -15.51 -17.79 11.41
N VAL A 189 -15.48 -19.13 11.33
CA VAL A 189 -15.67 -19.99 12.50
C VAL A 189 -14.40 -19.90 13.34
N SER A 190 -14.36 -18.89 14.21
CA SER A 190 -13.28 -18.66 15.17
C SER A 190 -13.27 -19.75 16.24
N ASN A 191 -12.79 -20.94 15.89
CA ASN A 191 -12.67 -22.04 16.84
C ASN A 191 -11.48 -22.94 16.52
N LEU A 192 -10.34 -22.65 17.15
CA LEU A 192 -9.27 -23.62 17.41
C LEU A 192 -8.38 -23.16 18.58
N HIS A 193 -9.01 -22.81 19.70
CA HIS A 193 -8.38 -23.02 21.00
C HIS A 193 -8.61 -24.48 21.39
N ALA A 194 -7.57 -25.30 21.32
CA ALA A 194 -7.57 -26.67 21.81
C ALA A 194 -6.21 -26.93 22.49
N GLU A 195 -6.25 -27.18 23.78
CA GLU A 195 -5.08 -27.50 24.61
C GLU A 195 -4.39 -28.77 24.08
N GLN A 196 -3.05 -28.81 24.06
CA GLN A 196 -2.30 -30.04 23.83
C GLN A 196 -1.94 -30.70 25.17
N GLY A 197 -2.65 -31.77 25.50
CA GLY A 197 -2.27 -32.77 26.51
C GLY A 197 -1.88 -34.09 25.82
N PRO A 198 -0.83 -34.80 26.27
CA PRO A 198 -0.23 -35.88 25.48
C PRO A 198 -0.80 -37.29 25.74
N ASP A 199 -0.51 -38.17 24.78
CA ASP A 199 -0.32 -39.62 24.84
C ASP A 199 -1.37 -40.54 25.49
N ASN A 200 -1.89 -41.46 24.67
CA ASN A 200 -1.67 -42.89 24.95
C ASN A 200 -1.69 -43.76 23.69
N GLU A 201 -1.02 -44.90 23.76
CA GLU A 201 -0.87 -45.85 22.65
C GLU A 201 -2.11 -46.75 22.48
N THR A 202 -2.34 -47.25 21.25
CA THR A 202 -2.40 -48.71 20.99
C THR A 202 -2.53 -49.01 19.49
N GLY A 203 -1.70 -49.95 19.03
CA GLY A 203 -1.99 -50.79 17.86
C GLY A 203 -1.85 -52.26 18.28
N PRO A 204 -1.58 -53.21 17.36
CA PRO A 204 -1.68 -53.13 15.90
C PRO A 204 -2.52 -54.29 15.30
N LEU A 205 -2.72 -54.30 13.98
CA LEU A 205 -2.98 -55.54 13.20
C LEU A 205 -2.32 -55.44 11.81
N ASN A 206 -2.13 -56.58 11.14
CA ASN A 206 -1.07 -56.80 10.14
C ASN A 206 -1.54 -57.73 8.99
N ILE A 207 -0.65 -58.08 8.04
CA ILE A 207 -0.71 -59.22 7.07
C ILE A 207 -1.52 -58.96 5.76
N ILE A 208 -1.09 -59.25 4.52
CA ILE A 208 0.23 -59.68 3.94
C ILE A 208 0.37 -59.33 2.42
N HIS A 209 1.61 -59.40 1.91
CA HIS A 209 2.13 -59.24 0.53
C HIS A 209 1.29 -59.65 -0.71
N ARG A 210 1.64 -59.05 -1.86
CA ARG A 210 2.31 -59.81 -2.95
C ARG A 210 3.33 -58.96 -3.73
N GLU A 211 4.38 -59.60 -4.25
CA GLU A 211 5.57 -58.97 -4.84
C GLU A 211 5.72 -59.28 -6.35
N ASN A 212 6.63 -58.56 -7.03
CA ASN A 212 7.51 -59.14 -8.06
C ASN A 212 8.72 -58.22 -8.32
N GLU A 213 9.94 -58.76 -8.15
CA GLU A 213 11.19 -58.23 -8.75
C GLU A 213 11.29 -58.70 -10.23
N THR A 214 12.24 -58.36 -11.12
CA THR A 214 13.62 -57.82 -11.09
C THR A 214 13.81 -56.89 -12.35
N SER A 215 14.97 -56.35 -12.80
CA SER A 215 16.38 -56.50 -12.42
C SER A 215 17.28 -55.32 -12.81
N LYS A 216 18.24 -55.03 -11.92
CA LYS A 216 19.64 -54.60 -12.08
C LYS A 216 20.19 -54.26 -13.49
N HIS A 217 20.92 -53.14 -13.56
CA HIS A 217 22.38 -53.22 -13.69
C HIS A 217 23.11 -52.15 -12.84
N LYS A 218 24.35 -52.44 -12.44
CA LYS A 218 25.33 -51.54 -11.81
C LYS A 218 26.64 -51.61 -12.58
N GLU A 219 27.47 -50.58 -12.46
CA GLU A 219 28.88 -50.68 -12.02
C GLU A 219 29.32 -49.31 -11.43
N LYS A 220 30.46 -49.26 -10.74
CA LYS A 220 31.17 -48.01 -10.34
C LYS A 220 32.36 -47.77 -11.33
N VAL A 221 33.22 -46.74 -11.21
CA VAL A 221 34.34 -46.58 -10.24
C VAL A 221 34.96 -45.16 -10.38
N ASN A 222 35.74 -44.73 -9.40
CA ASN A 222 36.39 -43.42 -9.17
C ASN A 222 37.93 -43.63 -9.05
N PRO A 223 38.83 -42.65 -8.74
CA PRO A 223 38.86 -41.18 -8.88
C PRO A 223 40.22 -40.70 -9.53
N ASP A 224 40.74 -39.53 -9.09
CA ASP A 224 42.13 -39.00 -9.26
C ASP A 224 42.60 -38.54 -10.66
N SER A 225 43.49 -37.55 -10.85
CA SER A 225 43.98 -36.38 -10.06
C SER A 225 44.81 -35.46 -11.03
N ASN A 226 45.52 -34.35 -10.72
CA ASN A 226 45.88 -33.60 -9.51
C ASN A 226 46.41 -32.16 -9.84
N SER A 227 46.34 -31.22 -8.88
CA SER A 227 47.32 -30.09 -8.69
C SER A 227 47.40 -28.93 -9.73
N THR A 228 47.97 -27.73 -9.50
CA THR A 228 48.39 -26.99 -8.26
C THR A 228 48.58 -25.47 -8.47
N LYS A 229 48.31 -24.63 -7.44
CA LYS A 229 49.02 -23.37 -6.99
C LYS A 229 49.23 -22.20 -8.00
N LYS A 230 49.51 -20.92 -7.65
CA LYS A 230 49.90 -20.11 -6.45
C LYS A 230 48.99 -18.85 -6.40
N THR A 231 48.64 -18.14 -5.32
CA THR A 231 49.30 -17.68 -4.06
C THR A 231 50.13 -16.39 -4.16
N SER A 232 49.59 -15.25 -3.69
CA SER A 232 50.19 -14.01 -3.08
C SER A 232 49.06 -12.94 -3.02
N ILE A 233 48.72 -12.16 -1.97
CA ILE A 233 49.32 -11.63 -0.71
C ILE A 233 49.97 -10.24 -0.84
N ASN A 234 49.44 -9.28 -0.04
CA ASN A 234 49.85 -7.90 0.30
C ASN A 234 49.13 -6.72 -0.42
N LYS A 235 49.03 -5.49 0.15
CA LYS A 235 48.90 -4.99 1.56
C LYS A 235 48.68 -3.45 1.52
N LYS A 236 47.91 -2.88 2.47
CA LYS A 236 47.78 -1.45 2.90
C LYS A 236 48.29 -0.31 1.98
N GLU A 237 47.42 0.69 1.78
CA GLU A 237 47.58 2.12 2.18
C GLU A 237 46.18 2.78 2.04
N THR A 238 45.53 3.35 3.06
CA THR A 238 45.71 4.66 3.74
C THR A 238 45.79 5.87 2.80
N GLY A 239 44.68 6.61 2.69
CA GLY A 239 44.61 7.92 2.03
C GLY A 239 43.52 8.79 2.67
N THR A 240 43.92 9.73 3.52
CA THR A 240 43.00 10.66 4.20
C THR A 240 42.89 11.96 3.41
N VAL A 241 41.66 12.39 3.11
CA VAL A 241 41.37 13.78 2.72
C VAL A 241 40.21 14.28 3.57
N GLY A 242 40.52 15.16 4.53
CA GLY A 242 39.52 15.91 5.26
C GLY A 242 39.17 17.21 4.52
N SER A 243 37.92 17.66 4.64
CA SER A 243 37.53 19.01 4.25
C SER A 243 36.97 19.74 5.47
N THR A 244 37.75 20.68 6.01
CA THR A 244 37.35 21.53 7.12
C THR A 244 36.53 22.71 6.62
N ALA A 245 35.25 22.78 7.01
CA ALA A 245 34.40 23.94 6.81
C ALA A 245 33.97 24.51 8.18
N THR A 246 34.84 25.35 8.76
CA THR A 246 34.51 26.09 9.99
C THR A 246 33.56 27.23 9.65
N ILE A 247 32.34 27.21 10.19
CA ILE A 247 31.42 28.35 10.20
C ILE A 247 31.10 28.71 11.65
N THR A 248 31.06 30.00 11.93
CA THR A 248 31.12 30.59 13.27
C THR A 248 29.75 30.71 13.95
N ASN A 249 29.73 30.54 15.27
CA ASN A 249 28.58 30.93 16.10
C ASN A 249 28.43 32.45 16.11
N GLU A 250 27.37 32.98 15.51
CA GLU A 250 26.87 34.31 15.82
C GLU A 250 25.71 34.26 16.83
N LYS A 251 25.62 35.27 17.69
CA LYS A 251 24.64 35.34 18.78
C LYS A 251 23.38 36.05 18.30
N PHE A 252 22.23 35.38 18.36
CA PHE A 252 20.95 36.06 18.19
C PHE A 252 20.59 36.80 19.49
N ASN A 253 20.48 38.14 19.44
CA ASN A 253 20.11 38.97 20.59
C ASN A 253 18.66 39.47 20.43
N PRO A 254 17.76 39.27 21.42
CA PRO A 254 16.34 39.59 21.26
C PRO A 254 15.99 40.98 21.80
N GLU A 255 15.47 41.87 20.95
CA GLU A 255 14.77 43.08 21.40
C GLU A 255 13.42 43.30 20.67
N SER A 256 12.37 43.38 21.48
CA SER A 256 11.09 44.08 21.31
C SER A 256 10.51 44.40 19.91
N ASN A 257 9.22 44.06 19.71
CA ASN A 257 8.20 45.11 19.91
C ASN A 257 6.77 44.60 20.23
N SER A 258 6.00 45.51 20.86
CA SER A 258 4.54 45.64 20.92
C SER A 258 3.69 44.42 21.30
N THR A 259 3.31 44.37 22.58
CA THR A 259 2.09 43.75 23.09
C THR A 259 0.83 44.23 22.36
N LYS A 260 -0.12 43.32 22.12
CA LYS A 260 -1.54 43.64 22.00
C LYS A 260 -2.37 42.59 22.76
N LYS A 261 -3.32 43.04 23.57
CA LYS A 261 -4.05 42.23 24.56
C LYS A 261 -5.55 42.35 24.31
N MET A 262 -6.26 41.22 24.30
CA MET A 262 -7.73 40.95 24.29
C MET A 262 -7.99 39.73 23.38
N SER A 263 -8.83 38.75 23.70
CA SER A 263 -9.57 38.44 24.94
C SER A 263 -9.75 36.91 25.04
N ILE A 264 -9.96 36.38 26.25
CA ILE A 264 -10.33 34.96 26.43
C ILE A 264 -11.85 34.84 26.39
N ASP A 265 -12.38 34.15 25.37
CA ASP A 265 -13.76 33.68 25.34
C ASP A 265 -13.78 32.14 25.48
N LYS A 266 -14.59 31.64 26.42
CA LYS A 266 -14.74 30.19 26.64
C LYS A 266 -15.75 29.61 25.65
N LYS A 267 -15.29 28.79 24.72
CA LYS A 267 -16.14 27.79 24.03
C LYS A 267 -15.42 26.44 23.94
N GLY A 268 -16.21 25.38 23.97
CA GLY A 268 -15.72 24.02 24.28
C GLY A 268 -14.85 23.41 23.18
N ILE A 269 -14.01 22.46 23.60
CA ILE A 269 -13.17 21.64 22.72
C ILE A 269 -14.07 20.80 21.80
N GLY A 270 -14.16 21.21 20.53
CA GLY A 270 -14.85 20.46 19.48
C GLY A 270 -13.85 19.70 18.62
N THR A 271 -13.99 18.38 18.54
CA THR A 271 -13.09 17.50 17.78
C THR A 271 -13.32 17.62 16.27
N VAL A 272 -12.76 18.65 15.63
CA VAL A 272 -12.92 18.91 14.19
C VAL A 272 -11.93 18.10 13.37
N GLY A 273 -12.30 16.86 13.05
CA GLY A 273 -11.61 16.05 12.03
C GLY A 273 -11.92 16.54 10.62
N SER A 274 -11.26 17.61 10.17
CA SER A 274 -11.40 18.14 8.80
C SER A 274 -10.36 17.52 7.87
N THR A 275 -10.80 16.62 6.98
CA THR A 275 -9.93 15.96 5.98
C THR A 275 -9.60 16.85 4.76
N ALA A 276 -9.47 18.16 4.97
CA ALA A 276 -9.16 19.15 3.95
C ALA A 276 -7.79 19.85 4.17
N ALA A 277 -7.25 19.82 5.39
CA ALA A 277 -6.09 20.62 5.81
C ALA A 277 -4.72 19.95 5.58
N VAL A 278 -4.57 19.14 4.51
CA VAL A 278 -3.33 18.41 4.19
C VAL A 278 -3.00 18.49 2.70
N THR A 279 -3.10 19.71 2.17
CA THR A 279 -2.58 20.11 0.85
C THR A 279 -1.73 21.39 0.93
N ASP A 280 -1.87 22.18 1.99
CA ASP A 280 -1.06 23.36 2.24
C ASP A 280 0.16 23.02 3.10
N VAL A 281 1.35 23.42 2.64
CA VAL A 281 2.62 23.13 3.31
C VAL A 281 2.79 24.01 4.56
N GLY A 282 2.23 25.23 4.56
CA GLY A 282 2.21 26.12 5.72
C GLY A 282 1.32 25.58 6.84
N GLU A 283 0.12 25.07 6.54
CA GLU A 283 -0.73 24.40 7.54
C GLU A 283 -0.01 23.18 8.17
N LEU A 284 0.68 22.37 7.36
CA LEU A 284 1.48 21.24 7.85
C LEU A 284 2.64 21.70 8.76
N VAL A 285 3.40 22.72 8.35
CA VAL A 285 4.50 23.29 9.16
C VAL A 285 3.97 23.85 10.48
N ASN A 286 2.87 24.60 10.45
CA ASN A 286 2.24 25.14 11.66
C ASN A 286 1.76 24.01 12.59
N CYS A 287 1.13 22.96 12.06
CA CYS A 287 0.70 21.81 12.85
C CYS A 287 1.87 21.09 13.54
N ILE A 288 3.02 20.96 12.85
CA ILE A 288 4.25 20.39 13.43
C ILE A 288 4.81 21.31 14.54
N LEU A 289 4.83 22.63 14.32
CA LEU A 289 5.28 23.61 15.31
C LEU A 289 4.39 23.62 16.56
N ASP A 290 3.07 23.59 16.40
CA ASP A 290 2.10 23.53 17.49
C ASP A 290 2.25 22.23 18.32
N LYS A 291 2.34 21.08 17.65
CA LYS A 291 2.56 19.77 18.31
C LYS A 291 3.89 19.73 19.05
N THR A 292 4.95 20.25 18.45
CA THR A 292 6.29 20.33 19.08
C THR A 292 6.26 21.26 20.29
N THR A 293 5.63 22.43 20.18
CA THR A 293 5.49 23.41 21.26
C THR A 293 4.66 22.85 22.42
N ALA A 294 3.55 22.17 22.14
CA ALA A 294 2.74 21.49 23.15
C ALA A 294 3.54 20.37 23.85
N ALA A 295 4.33 19.58 23.11
CA ALA A 295 5.18 18.54 23.68
C ALA A 295 6.29 19.10 24.58
N VAL A 296 6.91 20.24 24.21
CA VAL A 296 7.91 20.93 25.03
C VAL A 296 7.27 21.52 26.30
N LEU A 297 6.16 22.27 26.16
CA LEU A 297 5.50 22.94 27.28
C LEU A 297 4.87 21.97 28.30
N SER A 298 4.55 20.74 27.89
CA SER A 298 4.05 19.69 28.81
C SER A 298 5.14 19.04 29.66
N GLU A 299 6.43 19.25 29.34
CA GLU A 299 7.56 18.67 30.06
C GLU A 299 8.37 19.72 30.85
N ILE A 300 8.31 21.00 30.46
CA ILE A 300 8.94 22.10 31.21
C ILE A 300 7.94 22.61 32.26
N THR A 301 7.74 21.82 33.33
CA THR A 301 6.98 22.22 34.52
C THR A 301 7.92 22.70 35.63
N ALA A 302 7.38 23.44 36.63
CA ALA A 302 8.17 23.86 37.80
C ALA A 302 8.77 22.65 38.53
N ASP A 303 7.92 21.66 38.81
CA ASP A 303 8.28 20.40 39.47
C ASP A 303 9.41 19.66 38.71
N ALA A 304 9.34 19.60 37.37
CA ALA A 304 10.38 18.97 36.55
C ALA A 304 11.71 19.76 36.55
N ILE A 305 11.65 21.10 36.62
CA ILE A 305 12.83 21.96 36.76
C ILE A 305 13.51 21.72 38.12
N GLU A 306 12.75 21.63 39.20
CA GLU A 306 13.28 21.35 40.54
C GLU A 306 13.80 19.91 40.67
N GLN A 307 13.09 18.93 40.09
CA GLN A 307 13.44 17.51 40.19
C GLN A 307 14.63 17.10 39.30
N HIS A 308 14.78 17.70 38.12
CA HIS A 308 15.77 17.26 37.12
C HIS A 308 16.87 18.28 36.80
N GLY A 309 16.65 19.57 37.04
CA GLY A 309 17.67 20.62 36.94
C GLY A 309 18.48 20.60 35.64
N LYS A 310 19.71 20.07 35.70
CA LYS A 310 20.63 19.97 34.56
C LYS A 310 20.23 18.90 33.54
N ASP A 311 19.57 17.84 33.97
CA ASP A 311 19.19 16.69 33.14
C ASP A 311 17.80 16.85 32.50
N LEU A 312 17.12 17.96 32.77
CA LEU A 312 15.83 18.32 32.16
C LEU A 312 15.92 18.36 30.62
N GLY A 313 17.01 18.88 30.05
CA GLY A 313 17.21 18.96 28.60
C GLY A 313 17.11 17.60 27.88
N PRO A 314 17.91 16.59 28.28
CA PRO A 314 17.76 15.22 27.83
C PRO A 314 16.36 14.62 28.01
N ILE A 315 15.68 14.89 29.13
CA ILE A 315 14.34 14.36 29.42
C ILE A 315 13.30 14.96 28.47
N VAL A 316 13.24 16.29 28.34
CA VAL A 316 12.36 17.00 27.39
C VAL A 316 12.63 16.52 25.96
N ALA A 317 13.90 16.37 25.55
CA ALA A 317 14.26 15.87 24.23
C ALA A 317 13.78 14.41 23.99
N GLY A 318 13.80 13.57 25.01
CA GLY A 318 13.27 12.20 24.97
C GLY A 318 11.74 12.17 24.85
N ALA A 319 11.03 12.94 25.68
CA ALA A 319 9.58 13.01 25.68
C ALA A 319 9.01 13.66 24.41
N VAL A 320 9.65 14.71 23.89
CA VAL A 320 9.31 15.30 22.59
C VAL A 320 9.46 14.28 21.47
N ARG A 321 10.54 13.50 21.43
CA ARG A 321 10.69 12.41 20.45
C ARG A 321 9.58 11.36 20.58
N GLN A 322 9.27 10.91 21.80
CA GLN A 322 8.24 9.89 22.04
C GLN A 322 6.83 10.36 21.62
N ARG A 323 6.45 11.63 21.85
CA ARG A 323 5.15 12.16 21.42
C ARG A 323 5.10 12.52 19.93
N LEU A 324 6.18 13.11 19.41
CA LEU A 324 6.18 13.70 18.06
C LEU A 324 6.40 12.66 16.95
N VAL A 325 7.09 11.54 17.20
CA VAL A 325 7.34 10.52 16.17
C VAL A 325 6.04 9.89 15.63
N PRO A 326 5.13 9.33 16.46
CA PRO A 326 3.87 8.76 15.96
C PRO A 326 2.97 9.81 15.29
N ASP A 327 3.01 11.05 15.79
CA ASP A 327 2.29 12.19 15.21
C ASP A 327 2.83 12.54 13.81
N MET A 328 4.14 12.58 13.63
CA MET A 328 4.77 12.83 12.33
C MET A 328 4.60 11.64 11.38
N GLU A 329 4.69 10.40 11.84
CA GLU A 329 4.39 9.22 11.02
C GLU A 329 2.93 9.25 10.52
N SER A 330 1.98 9.60 11.39
CA SER A 330 0.57 9.78 11.03
C SER A 330 0.35 10.93 10.04
N LEU A 331 0.98 12.10 10.27
CA LEU A 331 0.90 13.25 9.36
C LEU A 331 1.56 12.98 8.00
N ILE A 332 2.72 12.33 7.97
CA ILE A 332 3.43 11.95 6.74
C ILE A 332 2.65 10.87 5.99
N MET A 333 2.07 9.88 6.68
CA MET A 333 1.16 8.91 6.07
C MET A 333 -0.10 9.57 5.51
N LEU A 334 -0.68 10.54 6.22
CA LEU A 334 -1.83 11.30 5.74
C LEU A 334 -1.47 12.17 4.53
N PHE A 335 -0.32 12.84 4.52
CA PHE A 335 0.18 13.61 3.38
C PHE A 335 0.54 12.72 2.18
N LYS A 336 1.09 11.52 2.41
CA LYS A 336 1.36 10.50 1.40
C LYS A 336 0.05 10.01 0.76
N ASN A 337 -0.96 9.71 1.58
CA ASN A 337 -2.29 9.31 1.14
C ASN A 337 -3.05 10.44 0.42
N ALA A 338 -2.90 11.67 0.90
CA ALA A 338 -3.41 12.87 0.23
C ALA A 338 -2.68 13.09 -1.10
N SER A 339 -1.37 12.89 -1.19
CA SER A 339 -0.58 13.00 -2.43
C SER A 339 -1.00 11.97 -3.48
N TYR A 340 -1.19 10.70 -3.08
CA TYR A 340 -1.78 9.68 -3.96
C TYR A 340 -3.16 10.15 -4.49
N THR A 341 -4.00 10.72 -3.64
CA THR A 341 -5.36 11.16 -3.99
C THR A 341 -5.39 12.47 -4.78
N GLN A 342 -4.42 13.37 -4.57
CA GLN A 342 -4.27 14.65 -5.26
C GLN A 342 -3.69 14.49 -6.66
N GLY A 343 -2.79 13.52 -6.88
CA GLY A 343 -2.42 13.09 -8.23
C GLY A 343 -3.65 12.65 -9.03
N PHE A 344 -4.53 11.85 -8.40
CA PHE A 344 -5.78 11.37 -9.00
C PHE A 344 -6.79 12.49 -9.35
N THR A 345 -6.65 13.71 -8.81
CA THR A 345 -7.47 14.89 -9.17
C THR A 345 -6.75 15.90 -10.07
N SER A 346 -5.42 15.97 -10.02
CA SER A 346 -4.64 17.05 -10.67
C SER A 346 -4.47 16.87 -12.19
N GLY A 347 -4.71 15.66 -12.72
CA GLY A 347 -4.70 15.36 -14.16
C GLY A 347 -5.74 16.12 -15.00
N ILE A 348 -6.63 16.89 -14.36
CA ILE A 348 -7.69 17.69 -14.99
C ILE A 348 -7.20 19.10 -15.40
N GLY A 349 -6.07 19.58 -14.88
CA GLY A 349 -5.71 21.00 -14.90
C GLY A 349 -4.98 21.57 -16.13
N SER A 350 -4.55 20.77 -17.11
CA SER A 350 -3.55 21.22 -18.11
C SER A 350 -3.80 20.82 -19.57
N ARG A 351 -5.05 20.90 -20.04
CA ARG A 351 -5.37 20.96 -21.49
C ARG A 351 -6.41 22.04 -21.83
N SER A 352 -5.99 23.29 -21.80
CA SER A 352 -6.56 24.31 -22.71
C SER A 352 -6.12 23.98 -24.14
N LEU A 353 -7.07 23.79 -25.06
CA LEU A 353 -6.83 23.50 -26.48
C LEU A 353 -7.94 24.14 -27.33
N PRO A 354 -7.63 24.69 -28.51
CA PRO A 354 -6.42 25.42 -28.91
C PRO A 354 -6.54 26.93 -28.61
#